data_AF-A0A497CC88-F1
#
_entry.id   AF-A0A497CC88-F1
#
_cell.length_a   1.000
_cell.length_b   1.000
_cell.length_c   1.000
_cell.angle_alpha   90.00
_cell.angle_beta   90.00
_cell.angle_gamma   90.00
#
_symmetry.space_group_name_H-M   'P 1'
#
loop_
_entity.id
_entity.type
_entity.pdbx_description
1 polymer ?
#
loop_
_entity_poly.entity_id
_entity_poly.type
_entity_poly.pdbx_seq_one_letter_code
_entity_poly.pdbx_strand_id
1 'polypeptide(L)'
;MDQYLEHDKNQKQYLITLSAWLVTTVLGVLSALAIRSTVLRNYLRFFPNEAVNAAVGKGSLYMLNILLTLTLAICVIVVVIGGFEYHHRHGNDPKYWRVTAQALAIEFAILLLPLFI
;
A
#
# COMPACT_ATOMS: atom_id res chain seq x y z
N MET A 1 -14.60 -32.77 23.30
CA MET A 1 -14.09 -31.46 23.80
C MET A 1 -13.08 -30.87 22.81
N ASP A 2 -12.17 -31.68 22.25
CA ASP A 2 -11.08 -31.18 21.39
C ASP A 2 -11.53 -30.56 20.06
N GLN A 3 -12.58 -31.07 19.41
CA GLN A 3 -13.11 -30.48 18.15
C GLN A 3 -13.66 -29.05 18.32
N TYR A 4 -14.18 -28.71 19.52
CA TYR A 4 -14.66 -27.35 19.79
C TYR A 4 -13.51 -26.36 20.00
N LEU A 5 -12.41 -26.81 20.61
CA LEU A 5 -11.20 -26.01 20.82
C LEU A 5 -10.48 -25.74 19.49
N GLU A 6 -10.50 -26.72 18.58
CA GLU A 6 -9.90 -26.59 17.25
C GLU A 6 -10.66 -25.60 16.36
N HIS A 7 -12.01 -25.59 16.44
CA HIS A 7 -12.85 -24.66 15.70
C HIS A 7 -12.66 -23.19 16.17
N ASP A 8 -12.60 -22.95 17.48
CA ASP A 8 -12.38 -21.60 18.05
C ASP A 8 -11.00 -21.03 17.67
N LYS A 9 -9.97 -21.87 17.69
CA LYS A 9 -8.60 -21.47 17.32
C LYS A 9 -8.50 -21.04 15.84
N ASN A 10 -9.15 -21.76 14.95
CA ASN A 10 -9.18 -21.44 13.53
C ASN A 10 -9.96 -20.14 13.25
N GLN A 11 -11.07 -19.89 13.96
CA GLN A 11 -11.81 -18.63 13.83
C GLN A 11 -11.00 -17.42 14.29
N LYS A 12 -10.29 -17.53 15.41
CA LYS A 12 -9.42 -16.44 15.90
C LYS A 12 -8.31 -16.10 14.92
N GLN A 13 -7.64 -17.11 14.36
CA GLN A 13 -6.60 -16.90 13.35
C GLN A 13 -7.16 -16.21 12.11
N TYR A 14 -8.33 -16.62 11.64
CA TYR A 14 -8.99 -15.99 10.49
C TYR A 14 -9.31 -14.51 10.73
N LEU A 15 -9.82 -14.16 11.92
CA LEU A 15 -10.12 -12.77 12.28
C LEU A 15 -8.86 -11.89 12.36
N ILE A 16 -7.77 -12.42 12.92
CA ILE A 16 -6.50 -11.69 13.01
C ILE A 16 -5.94 -11.45 11.60
N THR A 17 -5.96 -12.46 10.74
CA THR A 17 -5.56 -12.31 9.34
C THR A 17 -6.40 -11.28 8.60
N LEU A 18 -7.73 -11.36 8.73
CA LEU A 18 -8.64 -10.43 8.06
C LEU A 18 -8.36 -8.99 8.49
N SER A 19 -8.21 -8.76 9.80
CA SER A 19 -7.90 -7.43 10.32
C SER A 19 -6.53 -6.93 9.88
N ALA A 20 -5.51 -7.80 9.83
CA ALA A 20 -4.19 -7.45 9.30
C ALA A 20 -4.26 -7.00 7.82
N TRP A 21 -4.99 -7.72 6.97
CA TRP A 21 -5.16 -7.35 5.56
C TRP A 21 -5.97 -6.08 5.37
N LEU A 22 -6.97 -5.84 6.22
CA LEU A 22 -7.73 -4.59 6.23
C LEU A 22 -6.82 -3.40 6.58
N VAL A 23 -5.96 -3.57 7.58
CA VAL A 23 -4.95 -2.58 7.97
C VAL A 23 -3.95 -2.32 6.84
N THR A 24 -3.42 -3.38 6.21
CA THR A 24 -2.55 -3.24 5.02
C THR A 24 -3.25 -2.54 3.86
N THR A 25 -4.54 -2.80 3.64
CA THR A 25 -5.29 -2.10 2.58
C THR A 25 -5.36 -0.60 2.84
N VAL A 26 -5.70 -0.21 4.07
CA VAL A 26 -5.77 1.20 4.46
C VAL A 26 -4.39 1.84 4.38
N LEU A 27 -3.35 1.19 4.92
CA LEU A 27 -1.98 1.66 4.87
C LEU A 27 -1.45 1.78 3.44
N GLY A 28 -1.75 0.82 2.56
CA GLY A 28 -1.37 0.85 1.14
C GLY A 28 -2.00 2.03 0.40
N VAL A 29 -3.29 2.31 0.63
CA VAL A 29 -3.96 3.50 0.06
C VAL A 29 -3.33 4.80 0.57
N LEU A 30 -3.10 4.91 1.88
CA LEU A 30 -2.45 6.09 2.45
C LEU A 30 -1.03 6.25 1.92
N SER A 31 -0.28 5.16 1.78
CA SER A 31 1.09 5.14 1.23
C SER A 31 1.11 5.61 -0.22
N ALA A 32 0.13 5.18 -1.04
CA ALA A 32 -0.04 5.64 -2.40
C ALA A 32 -0.29 7.16 -2.46
N LEU A 33 -1.15 7.69 -1.59
CA LEU A 33 -1.40 9.13 -1.50
C LEU A 33 -0.14 9.91 -1.08
N ALA A 34 0.58 9.40 -0.08
CA ALA A 34 1.85 9.93 0.41
C ALA A 34 2.91 9.99 -0.71
N ILE A 35 3.14 8.88 -1.43
CA ILE A 35 4.07 8.81 -2.56
C ILE A 35 3.67 9.81 -3.64
N ARG A 36 2.39 9.80 -4.05
CA ARG A 36 1.88 10.71 -5.08
C ARG A 36 2.15 12.17 -4.72
N SER A 37 1.87 12.55 -3.47
CA SER A 37 2.11 13.92 -3.01
C SER A 37 3.61 14.29 -3.01
N THR A 38 4.47 13.36 -2.60
CA THR A 38 5.93 13.55 -2.55
C THR A 38 6.52 13.68 -3.94
N VAL A 39 6.11 12.84 -4.88
CA VAL A 39 6.55 12.90 -6.28
C VAL A 39 6.09 14.20 -6.92
N LEU A 40 4.83 14.61 -6.70
CA LEU A 40 4.30 15.84 -7.29
C LEU A 40 5.01 17.08 -6.73
N ARG A 41 5.30 17.12 -5.42
CA ARG A 41 6.08 18.20 -4.79
C ARG A 41 7.50 18.28 -5.37
N ASN A 42 8.19 17.15 -5.49
CA ASN A 42 9.53 17.12 -6.09
C ASN A 42 9.50 17.55 -7.55
N TYR A 43 8.53 17.06 -8.33
CA TYR A 43 8.36 17.45 -9.72
C TYR A 43 8.18 18.97 -9.87
N LEU A 44 7.32 19.58 -9.05
CA LEU A 44 7.10 21.03 -9.03
C LEU A 44 8.33 21.83 -8.57
N ARG A 45 9.20 21.24 -7.74
CA ARG A 45 10.46 21.87 -7.29
C ARG A 45 11.49 21.98 -8.41
N PHE A 46 11.58 20.96 -9.27
CA PHE A 46 12.51 20.95 -10.42
C PHE A 46 11.92 21.62 -11.66
N PHE A 47 10.61 21.56 -11.82
CA PHE A 47 9.89 22.16 -12.94
C PHE A 47 8.81 23.11 -12.40
N PRO A 48 9.18 24.36 -12.06
CA PRO A 48 8.23 25.31 -11.51
C PRO A 48 7.07 25.54 -12.49
N ASN A 49 5.86 25.67 -11.94
CA ASN A 49 4.60 25.77 -12.69
C ASN A 49 4.65 26.78 -13.85
N GLU A 50 5.43 27.85 -13.73
CA GLU A 50 5.57 28.86 -14.77
C GLU A 50 6.31 28.33 -16.01
N ALA A 51 7.37 27.52 -15.82
CA ALA A 51 8.11 26.89 -16.90
C ALA A 51 7.34 25.71 -17.54
N VAL A 52 6.61 24.93 -16.74
CA VAL A 52 5.80 23.79 -17.23
C VAL A 52 4.57 24.26 -18.00
N ASN A 53 3.87 25.29 -17.49
CA ASN A 53 2.72 25.86 -18.17
C ASN A 53 3.12 26.58 -19.48
N ALA A 54 4.31 27.19 -19.53
CA ALA A 54 4.83 27.84 -20.73
C ALA A 54 5.30 26.84 -21.81
N ALA A 55 5.82 25.67 -21.43
CA ALA A 55 6.39 24.71 -22.39
C ALA A 55 5.43 23.60 -22.85
N VAL A 56 4.52 23.11 -21.98
CA VAL A 56 3.71 21.90 -22.24
C VAL A 56 2.23 22.08 -21.86
N GLY A 57 1.88 23.19 -21.21
CA GLY A 57 0.53 23.47 -20.73
C GLY A 57 0.11 22.59 -19.55
N LYS A 58 -1.03 22.93 -18.92
CA LYS A 58 -1.56 22.25 -17.71
C LYS A 58 -1.74 20.74 -17.87
N GLY A 59 -1.83 20.22 -19.09
CA GLY A 59 -2.08 18.80 -19.40
C GLY A 59 -1.01 17.83 -18.89
N SER A 60 0.27 18.25 -18.85
CA SER A 60 1.38 17.40 -18.39
C SER A 60 1.24 16.97 -16.92
N LEU A 61 0.89 17.91 -16.04
CA LEU A 61 0.68 17.64 -14.62
C LEU A 61 -0.52 16.70 -14.38
N TYR A 62 -1.61 16.88 -15.13
CA TYR A 62 -2.76 15.98 -15.05
C TYR A 62 -2.41 14.56 -15.51
N MET A 63 -1.68 14.42 -16.62
CA MET A 63 -1.26 13.13 -17.14
C MET A 63 -0.32 12.40 -16.17
N LEU A 64 0.68 13.09 -15.61
CA LEU A 64 1.57 12.54 -14.59
C LEU A 64 0.79 12.10 -13.35
N ASN A 65 -0.18 12.91 -12.93
CA ASN A 65 -1.03 12.60 -11.79
C ASN A 65 -1.88 11.33 -12.02
N ILE A 66 -2.52 11.21 -13.20
CA ILE A 66 -3.31 10.03 -13.57
C ILE A 66 -2.44 8.78 -13.63
N LEU A 67 -1.27 8.87 -14.29
CA LEU A 67 -0.34 7.75 -14.41
C LEU A 67 0.14 7.27 -13.03
N LEU A 68 0.59 8.18 -12.17
CA LEU A 68 1.00 7.83 -10.79
C LEU A 68 -0.14 7.19 -10.00
N THR A 69 -1.35 7.75 -10.10
CA THR A 69 -2.51 7.23 -9.36
C THR A 69 -2.86 5.81 -9.82
N LEU A 70 -2.89 5.55 -11.13
CA LEU A 70 -3.19 4.23 -11.69
C LEU A 70 -2.11 3.22 -11.31
N THR A 71 -0.83 3.56 -11.49
CA THR A 71 0.27 2.65 -11.15
C THR A 71 0.25 2.29 -9.67
N LEU A 72 0.08 3.27 -8.78
CA LEU A 72 0.03 3.01 -7.34
C LEU A 72 -1.21 2.21 -6.93
N ALA A 73 -2.37 2.48 -7.53
CA ALA A 73 -3.58 1.70 -7.29
C ALA A 73 -3.38 0.23 -7.67
N ILE A 74 -2.78 -0.05 -8.83
CA ILE A 74 -2.46 -1.42 -9.27
C ILE A 74 -1.51 -2.09 -8.27
N CYS A 75 -0.45 -1.39 -7.83
CA CYS A 75 0.48 -1.93 -6.83
C CYS A 75 -0.22 -2.33 -5.52
N VAL A 76 -1.08 -1.46 -4.98
CA VAL A 76 -1.83 -1.75 -3.74
C VAL A 76 -2.73 -2.97 -3.94
N ILE A 77 -3.45 -3.05 -5.05
CA ILE A 77 -4.33 -4.18 -5.37
C ILE A 77 -3.53 -5.48 -5.45
N VAL A 78 -2.40 -5.49 -6.15
CA VAL A 78 -1.55 -6.67 -6.30
C VAL A 78 -1.01 -7.15 -4.95
N VAL A 79 -0.58 -6.22 -4.09
CA VAL A 79 -0.08 -6.56 -2.74
C VAL A 79 -1.18 -7.14 -1.88
N VAL A 80 -2.37 -6.51 -1.85
CA VAL A 80 -3.49 -6.96 -1.03
C VAL A 80 -4.06 -8.29 -1.51
N ILE A 81 -4.40 -8.41 -2.79
CA ILE A 81 -4.99 -9.64 -3.35
C ILE A 81 -3.96 -10.77 -3.34
N GLY A 82 -2.76 -10.51 -3.86
CA GLY A 82 -1.71 -11.53 -3.95
C GLY A 82 -1.28 -12.02 -2.57
N GLY A 83 -1.19 -11.12 -1.59
CA GLY A 83 -0.86 -11.52 -0.23
C GLY A 83 -2.00 -12.23 0.49
N PHE A 84 -3.27 -11.84 0.26
CA PHE A 84 -4.44 -12.55 0.79
C PHE A 84 -4.53 -13.98 0.23
N GLU A 85 -4.37 -14.15 -1.08
CA GLU A 85 -4.38 -15.45 -1.74
C GLU A 85 -3.21 -16.33 -1.26
N TYR A 86 -2.02 -15.74 -1.12
CA TYR A 86 -0.87 -16.45 -0.58
C TYR A 86 -1.09 -16.91 0.86
N HIS A 87 -1.71 -16.07 1.70
CA HIS A 87 -2.07 -16.45 3.07
C HIS A 87 -3.09 -17.58 3.11
N HIS A 88 -4.13 -17.53 2.26
CA HIS A 88 -5.12 -18.59 2.23
C HIS A 88 -4.50 -19.95 1.95
N ARG A 89 -3.46 -19.99 1.11
CA ARG A 89 -2.74 -21.23 0.76
C ARG A 89 -1.72 -21.69 1.81
N HIS A 90 -1.21 -20.80 2.68
CA HIS A 90 -0.07 -21.09 3.58
C HIS A 90 -0.24 -20.59 5.04
N GLY A 91 -1.45 -20.27 5.48
CA GLY A 91 -1.72 -19.47 6.69
C GLY A 91 -1.19 -20.01 8.03
N ASN A 92 -0.80 -21.28 8.11
CA ASN A 92 -0.20 -21.89 9.31
C ASN A 92 1.33 -21.78 9.38
N ASP A 93 2.00 -21.22 8.36
CA ASP A 93 3.45 -21.11 8.34
C ASP A 93 3.93 -19.80 9.02
N PRO A 94 4.74 -19.84 10.10
CA PRO A 94 5.26 -18.63 10.76
C PRO A 94 6.08 -17.73 9.83
N LYS A 95 6.62 -18.27 8.73
CA LYS A 95 7.32 -17.49 7.70
C LYS A 95 6.41 -16.43 7.05
N TYR A 96 5.11 -16.69 6.98
CA TYR A 96 4.13 -15.75 6.43
C TYR A 96 4.00 -14.49 7.28
N TRP A 97 3.87 -14.64 8.60
CA TRP A 97 3.71 -13.50 9.52
C TRP A 97 4.89 -12.54 9.45
N ARG A 98 6.08 -13.06 9.15
CA ARG A 98 7.27 -12.25 8.90
C ARG A 98 7.16 -11.41 7.61
N VAL A 99 6.61 -11.98 6.53
CA VAL A 99 6.39 -11.25 5.26
C VAL A 99 5.35 -10.15 5.44
N THR A 100 4.24 -10.43 6.13
CA THR A 100 3.21 -9.42 6.43
C THR A 100 3.76 -8.31 7.32
N ALA A 101 4.55 -8.65 8.35
CA ALA A 101 5.21 -7.64 9.19
C ALA A 101 6.21 -6.78 8.39
N GLN A 102 6.95 -7.37 7.45
CA GLN A 102 7.83 -6.63 6.55
C GLN A 102 7.06 -5.70 5.62
N ALA A 103 5.95 -6.15 5.03
CA ALA A 103 5.09 -5.31 4.20
C ALA A 103 4.55 -4.11 4.99
N LEU A 104 4.03 -4.34 6.19
CA LEU A 104 3.56 -3.28 7.08
C LEU A 104 4.66 -2.30 7.48
N ALA A 105 5.87 -2.79 7.77
CA ALA A 105 7.01 -1.93 8.08
C ALA A 105 7.42 -1.05 6.89
N ILE A 106 7.38 -1.59 5.68
CA ILE A 106 7.66 -0.85 4.44
C ILE A 106 6.57 0.21 4.20
N GLU A 107 5.29 -0.15 4.33
CA GLU A 107 4.18 0.81 4.20
C GLU A 107 4.31 1.95 5.22
N PHE A 108 4.63 1.64 6.48
CA PHE A 108 4.90 2.66 7.49
C PHE A 108 6.10 3.55 7.14
N ALA A 109 7.21 2.98 6.67
CA ALA A 109 8.37 3.77 6.26
C ALA A 109 8.03 4.71 5.10
N ILE A 110 7.21 4.25 4.15
CA ILE A 110 6.72 5.06 3.03
C ILE A 110 5.79 6.17 3.51
N LEU A 111 4.91 5.92 4.49
CA LEU A 111 4.05 6.95 5.06
C LEU A 111 4.82 8.04 5.79
N LEU A 112 6.01 7.73 6.31
CA LEU A 112 6.86 8.69 6.99
C LEU A 112 7.69 9.55 6.02
N LEU A 113 7.97 9.08 4.79
CA LEU A 113 8.75 9.82 3.78
C LEU A 113 8.27 11.27 3.54
N PRO A 114 6.97 11.56 3.38
CA PRO A 114 6.47 12.91 3.19
C PRO A 114 6.75 13.87 4.37
N LEU A 115 7.02 13.36 5.58
CA LEU A 115 7.34 14.21 6.74
C LEU A 115 8.76 14.78 6.66
N PHE A 116 9.65 14.18 5.86
CA PHE A 116 11.05 14.56 5.74
C PHE A 116 11.37 15.35 4.46
N ILE A 117 10.38 15.60 3.60
CA ILE A 117 10.51 16.26 2.28
C ILE A 117 9.63 17.51 2.22
#